data_AF-A0A382Z068-F1
#
_entry.id   AF-A0A382Z068-F1
#
_cell.length_a   1.000
_cell.length_b   1.000
_cell.length_c   1.000
_cell.angle_alpha   90.00
_cell.angle_beta   90.00
_cell.angle_gamma   90.00
#
_symmetry.space_group_name_H-M   'P 1'
#
loop_
_entity.id
_entity.type
_entity.pdbx_description
1 polymer ?
#
loop_
_entity_poly.entity_id
_entity_poly.type
_entity_poly.pdbx_seq_one_letter_code
_entity_poly.pdbx_strand_id
1 'polypeptide(L)'
;MKLKNKLIQTLSAATLLAALTLSASAELPDPDGKPADISKPVKVFIIMGQSNTLEMGRVKGDKEGTLEYAVKTEKLYPFMVDEEGNWTKRQDVRNVHTQGSGGPAGRGGVRRNDWLTVSGGKIGIETGIGHHLGNALDEPVLILKSSIGNRSLGWDLLPPGSPRHEVETTDKKTGKKITLVTPAYNDKVRYPSWT
;
A
#
# COMPACT_ATOMS: atom_id res chain seq x y z
N MET A 1 49.02 56.06 19.76
CA MET A 1 48.75 56.44 18.35
C MET A 1 49.09 55.24 17.45
N LYS A 2 48.28 55.01 16.42
CA LYS A 2 48.06 53.73 15.70
C LYS A 2 49.27 53.06 15.03
N LEU A 3 49.16 51.72 14.93
CA LEU A 3 49.98 50.73 14.25
C LEU A 3 50.19 50.97 12.74
N LYS A 4 51.29 50.44 12.18
CA LYS A 4 51.39 49.79 10.85
C LYS A 4 52.39 48.62 10.93
N ASN A 5 51.90 47.38 10.97
CA ASN A 5 51.76 46.44 9.84
C ASN A 5 53.08 45.81 9.35
N LYS A 6 53.22 44.50 9.58
CA LYS A 6 53.53 43.48 8.57
C LYS A 6 53.46 42.10 9.23
N LEU A 7 52.40 41.34 8.97
CA LEU A 7 52.39 39.89 9.23
C LEU A 7 51.99 39.19 7.94
N ILE A 8 52.86 38.26 7.54
CA ILE A 8 52.84 37.47 6.32
C ILE A 8 51.69 36.45 6.43
N GLN A 9 50.79 36.46 5.44
CA GLN A 9 49.77 35.44 5.27
C GLN A 9 50.39 34.19 4.64
N THR A 10 50.44 33.10 5.38
CA THR A 10 50.45 31.74 4.84
C THR A 10 49.11 31.10 5.19
N LEU A 11 48.20 31.02 4.22
CA LEU A 11 46.94 30.31 4.36
C LEU A 11 47.20 28.81 4.15
N SER A 12 47.14 28.04 5.23
CA SER A 12 47.03 26.58 5.17
C SER A 12 45.62 26.22 4.71
N ALA A 13 45.48 25.69 3.50
CA ALA A 13 44.24 25.11 3.00
C ALA A 13 44.06 23.71 3.60
N ALA A 14 43.32 23.60 4.70
CA ALA A 14 42.93 22.31 5.25
C ALA A 14 41.56 22.42 5.93
N THR A 15 40.49 22.15 5.17
CA THR A 15 39.30 21.40 5.60
C THR A 15 38.32 21.31 4.43
N LEU A 16 38.36 20.19 3.69
CA LEU A 16 37.25 19.82 2.81
C LEU A 16 36.17 19.16 3.69
N LEU A 17 34.96 19.71 3.61
CA LEU A 17 33.72 19.24 4.21
C LEU A 17 33.56 17.71 4.14
N ALA A 18 33.54 17.05 5.30
CA ALA A 18 32.88 15.77 5.48
C ALA A 18 31.51 16.02 6.11
N ALA A 19 30.52 16.40 5.29
CA ALA A 19 29.11 16.33 5.66
C ALA A 19 28.44 15.30 4.75
N LEU A 20 28.84 14.03 4.90
CA LEU A 20 27.98 12.93 4.54
C LEU A 20 26.83 12.95 5.54
N THR A 21 25.71 13.57 5.13
CA THR A 21 24.44 13.46 5.83
C THR A 21 24.09 11.98 5.88
N LEU A 22 24.31 11.36 7.04
CA LEU A 22 23.74 10.06 7.35
C LEU A 22 22.23 10.27 7.40
N SER A 23 21.53 9.93 6.33
CA SER A 23 20.07 9.77 6.37
C SER A 23 19.77 8.56 7.25
N ALA A 24 19.84 8.76 8.57
CA ALA A 24 19.07 7.93 9.48
C ALA A 24 17.61 8.15 9.07
N SER A 25 17.02 7.17 8.38
CA SER A 25 15.57 7.11 8.24
C SER A 25 15.03 7.09 9.66
N ALA A 26 14.58 8.24 10.17
CA ALA A 26 13.98 8.31 11.48
C ALA A 26 12.83 7.30 11.50
N GLU A 27 12.94 6.34 12.39
CA GLU A 27 11.91 5.34 12.58
C GLU A 27 10.63 6.07 13.01
N LEU A 28 9.54 5.82 12.30
CA LEU A 28 8.28 6.45 12.64
C LEU A 28 7.77 5.91 13.98
N PRO A 29 7.14 6.75 14.81
CA PRO A 29 6.62 6.31 16.09
C PRO A 29 5.43 5.36 15.88
N ASP A 30 5.22 4.54 16.90
CA ASP A 30 4.05 3.69 17.04
C ASP A 30 2.75 4.51 17.01
N PRO A 31 1.62 3.91 16.61
CA PRO A 31 0.33 4.57 16.72
C PRO A 31 0.03 4.98 18.17
N ASP A 32 -0.35 6.24 18.38
CA ASP A 32 -0.65 6.80 19.71
C ASP A 32 -2.03 6.37 20.27
N GLY A 33 -2.74 5.52 19.52
CA GLY A 33 -4.05 4.98 19.87
C GLY A 33 -5.20 5.98 19.78
N LYS A 34 -4.96 7.24 19.39
CA LYS A 34 -6.01 8.26 19.31
C LYS A 34 -6.78 8.16 18.00
N PRO A 35 -8.09 8.44 18.02
CA PRO A 35 -8.88 8.54 16.80
C PRO A 35 -8.51 9.81 16.03
N ALA A 36 -8.66 9.77 14.70
CA ALA A 36 -8.54 10.96 13.88
C ALA A 36 -9.67 11.99 14.16
N ASP A 37 -9.39 13.26 13.86
CA ASP A 37 -10.37 14.34 13.92
C ASP A 37 -11.39 14.24 12.78
N ILE A 38 -12.57 13.68 13.09
CA ILE A 38 -13.65 13.47 12.11
C ILE A 38 -14.33 14.75 11.62
N SER A 39 -13.97 15.93 12.15
CA SER A 39 -14.42 17.21 11.60
C SER A 39 -13.68 17.58 10.31
N LYS A 40 -12.51 16.98 10.07
CA LYS A 40 -11.70 17.21 8.88
C LYS A 40 -12.13 16.30 7.72
N PRO A 41 -11.92 16.72 6.45
CA PRO A 41 -12.20 15.88 5.29
C PRO A 41 -11.35 14.61 5.27
N VAL A 42 -11.99 13.47 4.97
CA VAL A 42 -11.31 12.17 4.85
C VAL A 42 -10.35 12.17 3.66
N LYS A 43 -9.11 11.73 3.87
CA LYS A 43 -8.12 11.49 2.82
C LYS A 43 -8.25 10.06 2.34
N VAL A 44 -8.70 9.88 1.10
CA VAL A 44 -8.94 8.56 0.52
C VAL A 44 -7.76 8.16 -0.36
N PHE A 45 -7.14 7.04 -0.03
CA PHE A 45 -6.05 6.43 -0.78
C PHE A 45 -6.53 5.12 -1.39
N ILE A 46 -6.47 5.03 -2.70
CA ILE A 46 -6.95 3.86 -3.44
C ILE A 46 -5.77 2.92 -3.67
N ILE A 47 -5.91 1.68 -3.20
CA ILE A 47 -4.97 0.60 -3.48
C ILE A 47 -5.61 -0.31 -4.54
N MET A 48 -5.02 -0.33 -5.73
CA MET A 48 -5.47 -1.14 -6.86
C MET A 48 -4.31 -1.92 -7.44
N GLY A 49 -4.59 -3.10 -7.97
CA GLY A 49 -3.58 -3.98 -8.50
C GLY A 49 -4.05 -5.43 -8.60
N GLN A 50 -3.09 -6.30 -8.90
CA GLN A 50 -3.32 -7.73 -9.08
C GLN A 50 -3.05 -8.55 -7.79
N SER A 51 -2.59 -9.80 -7.93
CA SER A 51 -2.44 -10.76 -6.84
C SER A 51 -1.53 -10.30 -5.70
N ASN A 52 -0.45 -9.56 -5.98
CA ASN A 52 0.48 -9.11 -4.94
C ASN A 52 -0.16 -8.08 -3.99
N THR A 53 -1.25 -7.45 -4.41
CA THR A 53 -2.00 -6.47 -3.61
C THR A 53 -3.16 -7.13 -2.83
N LEU A 54 -3.43 -8.43 -3.03
CA LEU A 54 -4.55 -9.14 -2.38
C LEU A 54 -4.33 -9.57 -0.93
N GLU A 55 -3.31 -9.04 -0.23
CA GLU A 55 -2.92 -9.50 1.12
C GLU A 55 -2.62 -11.01 1.13
N MET A 56 -1.55 -11.44 0.46
CA MET A 56 -1.16 -12.85 0.43
C MET A 56 0.09 -13.15 1.29
N GLY A 57 0.65 -12.15 1.97
CA GLY A 57 1.75 -12.35 2.91
C GLY A 57 1.26 -13.16 4.11
N ARG A 58 2.01 -14.19 4.51
CA ARG A 58 1.63 -15.06 5.63
C ARG A 58 1.98 -14.39 6.96
N VAL A 59 0.99 -14.24 7.84
CA VAL A 59 1.23 -13.63 9.17
C VAL A 59 1.91 -14.62 10.10
N LYS A 60 1.25 -15.77 10.34
CA LYS A 60 1.66 -16.73 11.38
C LYS A 60 2.84 -17.61 10.96
N GLY A 61 3.87 -17.68 11.81
CA GLY A 61 4.98 -18.63 11.69
C GLY A 61 6.26 -18.21 12.42
N ASP A 62 7.14 -19.19 12.61
CA ASP A 62 8.43 -19.08 13.29
C ASP A 62 9.62 -19.26 12.33
N LYS A 63 9.37 -19.15 11.02
CA LYS A 63 10.36 -19.31 9.96
C LYS A 63 10.40 -18.10 9.04
N GLU A 64 11.54 -17.93 8.39
CA GLU A 64 11.77 -16.93 7.34
C GLU A 64 10.61 -16.92 6.32
N GLY A 65 10.19 -15.71 5.93
CA GLY A 65 9.07 -15.48 5.02
C GLY A 65 7.70 -15.33 5.70
N THR A 66 7.61 -15.38 7.03
CA THR A 66 6.39 -15.05 7.79
C THR A 66 6.53 -13.72 8.52
N LEU A 67 5.42 -13.00 8.70
CA LEU A 67 5.44 -11.70 9.37
C LEU A 67 5.88 -11.81 10.83
N GLU A 68 5.41 -12.83 11.54
CA GLU A 68 5.82 -13.04 12.94
C GLU A 68 7.32 -13.26 13.08
N TYR A 69 7.94 -14.03 12.18
CA TYR A 69 9.39 -14.18 12.18
C TYR A 69 10.11 -12.86 11.88
N ALA A 70 9.67 -12.13 10.86
CA ALA A 70 10.26 -10.84 10.50
C ALA A 70 10.22 -9.84 11.67
N VAL A 71 9.08 -9.73 12.36
CA VAL A 71 8.90 -8.76 13.43
C VAL A 71 9.50 -9.23 14.75
N LYS A 72 9.22 -10.48 15.16
CA LYS A 72 9.59 -10.97 16.50
C LYS A 72 11.03 -11.49 16.56
N THR A 73 11.52 -12.11 15.49
CA THR A 73 12.87 -12.70 15.41
C THR A 73 13.86 -11.76 14.76
N GLU A 74 13.56 -11.23 13.57
CA GLU A 74 14.49 -10.36 12.82
C GLU A 74 14.41 -8.89 13.24
N LYS A 75 13.43 -8.52 14.06
CA LYS A 75 13.20 -7.14 14.54
C LYS A 75 12.98 -6.13 13.41
N LEU A 76 12.44 -6.59 12.28
CA LEU A 76 12.01 -5.74 11.19
C LEU A 76 10.63 -5.13 11.50
N TYR A 77 10.38 -3.93 10.98
CA TYR A 77 9.10 -3.23 11.14
C TYR A 77 8.64 -3.12 12.61
N PRO A 78 9.48 -2.55 13.49
CA PRO A 78 9.20 -2.43 14.93
C PRO A 78 7.83 -1.83 15.22
N PHE A 79 7.38 -0.85 14.42
CA PHE A 79 6.07 -0.23 14.52
C PHE A 79 4.86 -1.17 14.39
N MET A 80 5.06 -2.42 13.97
CA MET A 80 3.98 -3.38 13.85
C MET A 80 3.56 -3.98 15.18
N VAL A 81 4.40 -3.94 16.23
CA VAL A 81 4.06 -4.48 17.56
C VAL A 81 4.22 -3.42 18.65
N ASP A 82 3.36 -3.47 19.66
CA ASP A 82 3.48 -2.65 20.87
C ASP A 82 4.53 -3.22 21.84
N GLU A 83 4.74 -2.54 22.96
CA GLU A 83 5.69 -2.94 24.01
C GLU A 83 5.36 -4.32 24.59
N GLU A 84 4.08 -4.71 24.59
CA GLU A 84 3.60 -6.04 25.00
C GLU A 84 3.71 -7.11 23.91
N GLY A 85 4.13 -6.74 22.69
CA GLY A 85 4.30 -7.64 21.55
C GLY A 85 3.00 -7.96 20.80
N ASN A 86 1.90 -7.25 21.07
CA ASN A 86 0.66 -7.35 20.30
C ASN A 86 0.75 -6.50 19.04
N TRP A 87 -0.03 -6.86 18.01
CA TRP A 87 -0.09 -6.04 16.79
C TRP A 87 -0.64 -4.65 17.07
N THR A 88 0.05 -3.62 16.60
CA THR A 88 -0.41 -2.24 16.72
C THR A 88 -1.71 -2.01 15.95
N LYS A 89 -2.48 -1.02 16.40
CA LYS A 89 -3.75 -0.63 15.81
C LYS A 89 -3.86 0.88 15.68
N ARG A 90 -4.08 1.33 14.46
CA ARG A 90 -4.34 2.74 14.11
C ARG A 90 -5.83 3.05 14.21
N GLN A 91 -6.22 3.99 15.06
CA GLN A 91 -7.62 4.45 15.21
C GLN A 91 -7.93 5.67 14.33
N ASP A 92 -6.94 6.12 13.57
CA ASP A 92 -6.90 7.26 12.65
C ASP A 92 -6.90 6.82 11.17
N VAL A 93 -6.62 5.54 10.91
CA VAL A 93 -6.57 4.94 9.56
C VAL A 93 -7.58 3.81 9.42
N ARG A 94 -8.58 4.00 8.56
CA ARG A 94 -9.57 2.97 8.21
C ARG A 94 -9.06 2.11 7.05
N ASN A 95 -9.15 0.79 7.17
CA ASN A 95 -8.83 -0.17 6.12
C ASN A 95 -10.11 -0.80 5.56
N VAL A 96 -10.42 -0.48 4.30
CA VAL A 96 -11.57 -1.05 3.60
C VAL A 96 -11.07 -1.82 2.39
N HIS A 97 -11.45 -3.09 2.30
CA HIS A 97 -11.21 -3.91 1.12
C HIS A 97 -12.56 -4.26 0.51
N THR A 98 -12.79 -3.88 -0.73
CA THR A 98 -13.91 -4.36 -1.54
C THR A 98 -13.40 -5.17 -2.73
N GLN A 99 -14.14 -6.22 -3.09
CA GLN A 99 -13.81 -7.03 -4.25
C GLN A 99 -15.08 -7.62 -4.86
N GLY A 100 -15.19 -7.54 -6.18
CA GLY A 100 -16.24 -8.17 -6.97
C GLY A 100 -15.70 -9.11 -8.03
N SER A 101 -16.51 -10.12 -8.37
CA SER A 101 -16.29 -10.99 -9.53
C SER A 101 -17.64 -11.35 -10.16
N GLY A 102 -17.69 -11.53 -11.48
CA GLY A 102 -18.87 -12.07 -12.16
C GLY A 102 -20.01 -11.09 -12.44
N GLY A 103 -19.75 -9.77 -12.46
CA GLY A 103 -20.74 -8.81 -12.95
C GLY A 103 -21.72 -8.20 -11.95
N PRO A 104 -22.79 -7.52 -12.42
CA PRO A 104 -23.86 -6.97 -11.59
C PRO A 104 -24.57 -7.99 -10.70
N ALA A 105 -24.70 -9.24 -11.16
CA ALA A 105 -25.24 -10.36 -10.36
C ALA A 105 -24.14 -11.21 -9.69
N GLY A 106 -22.89 -10.73 -9.75
CA GLY A 106 -21.71 -11.44 -9.31
C GLY A 106 -21.50 -11.42 -7.79
N ARG A 107 -20.42 -12.09 -7.36
CA ARG A 107 -19.98 -12.06 -5.96
C ARG A 107 -19.20 -10.78 -5.69
N GLY A 108 -19.94 -9.69 -5.48
CA GLY A 108 -19.46 -8.41 -4.96
C GLY A 108 -19.32 -8.39 -3.44
N GLY A 109 -18.82 -7.28 -2.90
CA GLY A 109 -18.97 -6.94 -1.49
C GLY A 109 -17.73 -6.41 -0.80
N VAL A 110 -17.94 -6.02 0.46
CA VAL A 110 -16.90 -5.61 1.40
C VAL A 110 -16.28 -6.87 2.02
N ARG A 111 -14.97 -7.02 1.88
CA ARG A 111 -14.16 -8.10 2.45
C ARG A 111 -13.57 -7.72 3.81
N ARG A 112 -13.29 -6.44 3.99
CA ARG A 112 -12.77 -5.86 5.23
C ARG A 112 -13.29 -4.43 5.40
N ASN A 113 -13.62 -4.07 6.63
CA ASN A 113 -13.95 -2.71 7.02
C ASN A 113 -13.67 -2.54 8.52
N ASP A 114 -12.42 -2.25 8.84
CA ASP A 114 -11.91 -2.15 10.20
C ASP A 114 -10.86 -1.04 10.31
N TRP A 115 -10.41 -0.80 11.53
CA TRP A 115 -9.25 0.03 11.82
C TRP A 115 -7.97 -0.70 11.41
N LEU A 116 -6.99 0.02 10.89
CA LEU A 116 -5.79 -0.59 10.35
C LEU A 116 -4.97 -1.30 11.44
N THR A 117 -4.89 -2.61 11.33
CA THR A 117 -4.12 -3.50 12.19
C THR A 117 -3.83 -4.80 11.43
N VAL A 118 -2.87 -5.59 11.90
CA VAL A 118 -2.68 -6.96 11.41
C VAL A 118 -3.82 -7.84 11.93
N SER A 119 -4.86 -7.99 11.13
CA SER A 119 -6.02 -8.83 11.45
C SER A 119 -6.02 -10.11 10.60
N GLY A 120 -6.13 -11.27 11.25
CA GLY A 120 -6.24 -12.56 10.58
C GLY A 120 -4.90 -13.17 10.15
N GLY A 121 -4.95 -14.13 9.22
CA GLY A 121 -3.78 -14.93 8.84
C GLY A 121 -2.92 -14.36 7.70
N LYS A 122 -3.34 -13.24 7.10
CA LYS A 122 -2.66 -12.66 5.94
C LYS A 122 -2.47 -11.15 6.07
N ILE A 123 -1.39 -10.64 5.49
CA ILE A 123 -1.00 -9.23 5.44
C ILE A 123 -0.76 -8.80 3.98
N GLY A 124 -0.98 -7.52 3.72
CA GLY A 124 -0.62 -6.85 2.47
C GLY A 124 0.06 -5.51 2.73
N ILE A 125 0.20 -4.71 1.68
CA ILE A 125 0.93 -3.45 1.71
C ILE A 125 0.20 -2.33 2.47
N GLU A 126 -1.07 -2.54 2.79
CA GLU A 126 -1.95 -1.58 3.47
C GLU A 126 -1.40 -1.20 4.84
N THR A 127 -0.84 -2.15 5.60
CA THR A 127 -0.32 -1.92 6.95
C THR A 127 0.85 -0.93 6.93
N GLY A 128 1.82 -1.13 6.04
CA GLY A 128 2.96 -0.23 5.90
C GLY A 128 2.53 1.15 5.38
N ILE A 129 1.74 1.17 4.30
CA ILE A 129 1.25 2.43 3.70
C ILE A 129 0.45 3.23 4.73
N GLY A 130 -0.51 2.61 5.40
CA GLY A 130 -1.33 3.28 6.40
C GLY A 130 -0.57 3.69 7.65
N HIS A 131 0.49 2.96 8.01
CA HIS A 131 1.41 3.44 9.04
C HIS A 131 2.07 4.77 8.59
N HIS A 132 2.67 4.84 7.40
CA HIS A 132 3.26 6.11 6.95
C HIS A 132 2.23 7.25 6.81
N LEU A 133 1.04 6.96 6.28
CA LEU A 133 0.01 7.97 6.07
C LEU A 133 -0.58 8.52 7.37
N GLY A 134 -0.87 7.67 8.37
CA GLY A 134 -1.40 8.13 9.67
C GLY A 134 -0.43 9.01 10.44
N ASN A 135 0.88 8.80 10.28
CA ASN A 135 1.89 9.69 10.86
C ASN A 135 2.09 11.00 10.08
N ALA A 136 1.74 11.01 8.78
CA ALA A 136 1.98 12.17 7.91
C ALA A 136 0.79 13.14 7.83
N LEU A 137 -0.40 12.72 8.25
CA LEU A 137 -1.65 13.45 8.07
C LEU A 137 -2.41 13.56 9.39
N ASP A 138 -2.84 14.76 9.73
CA ASP A 138 -3.72 14.99 10.89
C ASP A 138 -5.20 14.69 10.57
N GLU A 139 -5.53 14.45 9.30
CA GLU A 139 -6.87 14.13 8.84
C GLU A 139 -7.16 12.61 8.89
N PRO A 140 -8.43 12.21 9.03
CA PRO A 140 -8.81 10.80 8.96
C PRO A 140 -8.41 10.20 7.60
N VAL A 141 -7.73 9.06 7.65
CA VAL A 141 -7.27 8.35 6.45
C VAL A 141 -8.19 7.17 6.16
N LEU A 142 -8.60 7.02 4.90
CA LEU A 142 -9.25 5.82 4.39
C LEU A 142 -8.37 5.17 3.33
N ILE A 143 -7.91 3.95 3.62
CA ILE A 143 -7.34 3.06 2.61
C ILE A 143 -8.49 2.26 2.00
N LEU A 144 -8.76 2.50 0.71
CA LEU A 144 -9.74 1.77 -0.06
C LEU A 144 -9.03 0.84 -1.04
N LYS A 145 -8.98 -0.44 -0.70
CA LYS A 145 -8.49 -1.46 -1.60
C LYS A 145 -9.58 -2.02 -2.50
N SER A 146 -9.27 -2.06 -3.79
CA SER A 146 -10.02 -2.77 -4.83
C SER A 146 -9.06 -3.52 -5.77
N SER A 147 -8.45 -4.59 -5.26
CA SER A 147 -7.52 -5.44 -6.01
C SER A 147 -8.18 -6.74 -6.44
N ILE A 148 -7.81 -7.25 -7.61
CA ILE A 148 -8.32 -8.51 -8.17
C ILE A 148 -7.16 -9.26 -8.83
N GLY A 149 -6.91 -10.49 -8.42
CA GLY A 149 -5.86 -11.34 -8.97
C GLY A 149 -6.17 -11.78 -10.39
N ASN A 150 -5.12 -12.14 -11.15
CA ASN A 150 -5.24 -12.58 -12.54
C ASN A 150 -5.94 -11.55 -13.44
N ARG A 151 -5.68 -10.27 -13.19
CA ARG A 151 -6.10 -9.15 -14.04
C ARG A 151 -4.89 -8.43 -14.59
N SER A 152 -5.03 -7.88 -15.79
CA SER A 152 -3.99 -7.10 -16.45
C SER A 152 -4.49 -5.68 -16.70
N LEU A 153 -3.56 -4.73 -16.83
CA LEU A 153 -3.90 -3.35 -17.18
C LEU A 153 -4.67 -3.28 -18.49
N GLY A 154 -4.27 -4.09 -19.48
CA GLY A 154 -4.95 -4.20 -20.77
C GLY A 154 -6.36 -4.79 -20.72
N TRP A 155 -6.81 -5.28 -19.56
CA TRP A 155 -8.17 -5.80 -19.36
C TRP A 155 -9.05 -4.86 -18.53
N ASP A 156 -8.48 -4.24 -17.48
CA ASP A 156 -9.26 -3.57 -16.44
C ASP A 156 -9.12 -2.04 -16.44
N LEU A 157 -7.96 -1.55 -16.87
CA LEU A 157 -7.54 -0.16 -16.71
C LEU A 157 -7.07 0.39 -18.05
N LEU A 158 -7.89 0.21 -19.06
CA LEU A 158 -7.63 0.74 -20.39
C LEU A 158 -7.77 2.27 -20.39
N PRO A 159 -6.80 2.99 -20.98
CA PRO A 159 -6.93 4.43 -21.17
C PRO A 159 -8.21 4.79 -21.94
N PRO A 160 -8.76 6.00 -21.70
CA PRO A 160 -9.78 6.56 -22.57
C PRO A 160 -9.36 6.49 -24.04
N GLY A 161 -10.26 6.02 -24.91
CA GLY A 161 -10.02 5.82 -26.34
C GLY A 161 -9.43 4.47 -26.75
N SER A 162 -9.08 3.57 -25.82
CA SER A 162 -8.58 2.24 -26.20
C SER A 162 -9.60 1.42 -27.01
N PRO A 163 -9.17 0.75 -28.11
CA PRO A 163 -10.03 -0.14 -28.86
C PRO A 163 -10.36 -1.39 -28.04
N ARG A 164 -11.46 -2.05 -28.40
CA ARG A 164 -11.80 -3.37 -27.88
C ARG A 164 -10.74 -4.39 -28.31
N HIS A 165 -10.35 -5.24 -27.37
CA HIS A 165 -9.58 -6.46 -27.59
C HIS A 165 -10.46 -7.69 -27.35
N GLU A 166 -10.42 -8.63 -28.29
CA GLU A 166 -11.11 -9.93 -28.22
C GLU A 166 -10.05 -11.03 -28.19
N VAL A 167 -10.18 -11.96 -27.25
CA VAL A 167 -9.24 -13.07 -27.07
C VAL A 167 -10.03 -14.37 -27.03
N GLU A 168 -9.79 -15.24 -28.02
CA GLU A 168 -10.25 -16.63 -27.92
C GLU A 168 -9.43 -17.38 -26.87
N THR A 169 -10.13 -18.02 -25.93
CA THR A 169 -9.52 -18.89 -24.93
C THR A 169 -10.38 -20.12 -24.72
N THR A 170 -9.83 -21.11 -24.04
CA THR A 170 -10.58 -22.30 -23.63
C THR A 170 -10.98 -22.15 -22.18
N ASP A 171 -12.29 -22.15 -21.91
CA ASP A 171 -12.81 -22.16 -20.56
C ASP A 171 -12.34 -23.43 -19.85
N LYS A 172 -11.56 -23.26 -18.77
CA LYS A 172 -10.92 -24.39 -18.07
C LYS A 172 -11.93 -25.33 -17.38
N LYS A 173 -13.17 -24.91 -17.16
CA LYS A 173 -14.20 -25.71 -16.47
C LYS A 173 -15.00 -26.57 -17.44
N THR A 174 -15.26 -26.04 -18.63
CA THR A 174 -16.16 -26.64 -19.63
C THR A 174 -15.40 -27.16 -20.85
N GLY A 175 -14.14 -26.78 -21.04
CA GLY A 175 -13.32 -27.14 -22.19
C GLY A 175 -13.75 -26.47 -23.50
N LYS A 176 -14.71 -25.55 -23.45
CA LYS A 176 -15.23 -24.85 -24.64
C LYS A 176 -14.36 -23.66 -25.01
N LYS A 177 -14.21 -23.41 -26.31
CA LYS A 177 -13.70 -22.13 -26.79
C LYS A 177 -14.71 -21.03 -26.47
N ILE A 178 -14.22 -19.96 -25.86
CA ILE A 178 -14.97 -18.76 -25.50
C ILE A 178 -14.16 -17.54 -25.98
N THR A 179 -14.85 -16.48 -26.36
CA THR A 179 -14.22 -15.21 -26.70
C THR A 179 -14.37 -14.27 -25.53
N LEU A 180 -13.27 -13.99 -24.85
CA LEU A 180 -13.22 -12.95 -23.84
C LEU A 180 -13.16 -11.59 -24.55
N VAL A 181 -13.98 -10.66 -24.10
CA VAL A 181 -14.05 -9.30 -24.67
C VAL A 181 -13.69 -8.28 -23.60
N THR A 182 -12.72 -7.41 -23.89
CA THR A 182 -12.40 -6.27 -23.02
C THR A 182 -13.43 -5.14 -23.19
N PRO A 183 -13.71 -4.38 -22.11
CA PRO A 183 -14.50 -3.15 -22.22
C PRO A 183 -13.75 -2.09 -23.03
N ALA A 184 -14.45 -1.39 -23.93
CA ALA A 184 -13.89 -0.26 -24.68
C ALA A 184 -14.26 1.10 -24.06
N TYR A 185 -13.64 2.17 -24.52
CA TYR A 185 -14.02 3.54 -24.13
C TYR A 185 -15.49 3.82 -24.49
N ASN A 186 -16.25 4.39 -23.53
CA ASN A 186 -17.69 4.64 -23.63
C ASN A 186 -18.55 3.39 -23.93
N ASP A 187 -18.03 2.19 -23.65
CA ASP A 187 -18.83 0.98 -23.84
C ASP A 187 -19.98 0.95 -22.82
N LYS A 188 -21.17 0.60 -23.31
CA LYS A 188 -22.30 0.32 -22.43
C LYS A 188 -22.08 -1.08 -21.85
N VAL A 189 -22.45 -1.33 -20.61
CA VAL A 189 -22.44 -2.70 -20.05
C VAL A 189 -23.44 -3.53 -20.84
N ARG A 190 -22.98 -4.24 -21.88
CA ARG A 190 -23.83 -5.09 -22.75
C ARG A 190 -23.98 -6.51 -22.19
N TYR A 191 -22.98 -6.96 -21.43
CA TYR A 191 -22.97 -8.28 -20.80
C TYR A 191 -22.66 -8.13 -19.31
N PRO A 192 -23.46 -8.75 -18.42
CA PRO A 192 -23.23 -8.68 -16.99
C PRO A 192 -21.90 -9.35 -16.62
N SER A 193 -21.48 -10.40 -17.32
CA SER A 193 -20.20 -11.06 -17.10
C SER A 193 -19.49 -11.34 -18.42
N TRP A 194 -18.18 -11.08 -18.44
CA TRP A 194 -17.28 -11.55 -19.50
C TRP A 194 -16.86 -12.97 -19.14
N THR A 195 -17.70 -13.94 -19.52
CA THR A 195 -17.40 -15.38 -19.39
C THR A 195 -16.55 -15.85 -20.54
#